data_AF-U3U2L0-F1
#
_entry.id   AF-U3U2L0-F1
#
_cell.length_a   1.000
_cell.length_b   1.000
_cell.length_c   1.000
_cell.angle_alpha   90.00
_cell.angle_beta   90.00
_cell.angle_gamma   90.00
#
_symmetry.space_group_name_H-M   'P 1'
#
loop_
_entity.id
_entity.type
_entity.pdbx_description
1 polymer ?
#
loop_
_entity_poly.entity_id
_entity_poly.type
_entity_poly.pdbx_seq_one_letter_code
_entity_poly.pdbx_strand_id
1 'polypeptide(L)'
;MKAITLAALLMVCQIAPAWSESEFQITCPGRPTMTVSRAAYGLSTLMWPTRHFQIAAGQQCTRLQDGDKVAITRFRNGDQMIVNKNSGETFFVYADSNKLLPCNRTEKRDADILSLERYDDRQHPSS
;
A
#
# COMPACT_ATOMS: atom_id res chain seq x y z
N MET A 1 43.96 -5.65 15.21
CA MET A 1 42.75 -6.34 15.74
C MET A 1 41.53 -5.42 15.86
N LYS A 2 41.63 -4.19 16.40
CA LYS A 2 40.48 -3.26 16.52
C LYS A 2 39.86 -2.79 15.19
N ALA A 3 40.67 -2.60 14.14
CA ALA A 3 40.16 -2.16 12.83
C ALA A 3 39.32 -3.24 12.12
N ILE A 4 39.65 -4.52 12.33
CA ILE A 4 38.93 -5.65 11.73
C ILE A 4 37.56 -5.81 12.39
N THR A 5 37.46 -5.61 13.71
CA THR A 5 36.17 -5.63 14.41
C THR A 5 35.28 -4.44 14.03
N LEU A 6 35.84 -3.24 13.79
CA LEU A 6 35.08 -2.10 13.27
C LEU A 6 34.58 -2.32 11.84
N ALA A 7 35.40 -2.88 10.95
CA ALA A 7 35.01 -3.21 9.59
C ALA A 7 33.90 -4.28 9.55
N ALA A 8 34.00 -5.30 10.41
CA ALA A 8 32.96 -6.31 10.54
C ALA A 8 31.64 -5.72 11.05
N LEU A 9 31.67 -4.76 11.98
CA LEU A 9 30.47 -4.10 12.51
C LEU A 9 29.75 -3.24 11.45
N LEU A 10 30.52 -2.53 10.61
CA LEU A 10 29.99 -1.69 9.52
C LEU A 10 29.33 -2.51 8.40
N MET A 11 29.80 -3.75 8.18
CA MET A 11 29.25 -4.64 7.15
C MET A 11 27.86 -5.17 7.52
N VAL A 12 27.52 -5.26 8.82
CA VAL A 12 26.19 -5.71 9.30
C VAL A 12 25.11 -4.65 9.11
N CYS A 13 25.46 -3.36 9.00
CA CYS A 13 24.47 -2.27 8.82
C CYS A 13 23.95 -2.11 7.38
N GLN A 14 24.49 -2.83 6.40
CA GLN A 14 24.11 -2.69 4.99
C GLN A 14 22.84 -3.48 4.60
N ILE A 15 22.28 -4.26 5.52
CA ILE A 15 21.13 -5.16 5.24
C ILE A 15 19.79 -4.55 5.70
N ALA A 16 19.74 -3.25 5.99
CA ALA A 16 18.47 -2.60 6.28
C ALA A 16 17.57 -2.75 5.04
N PRO A 17 16.40 -3.41 5.14
CA PRO A 17 15.49 -3.50 4.01
C PRO A 17 15.13 -2.07 3.62
N ALA A 18 15.42 -1.71 2.37
CA ALA A 18 14.79 -0.54 1.78
C ALA A 18 13.28 -0.76 1.95
N TRP A 19 12.60 0.19 2.59
CA TRP A 19 11.15 0.17 2.73
C TRP A 19 10.57 0.38 1.34
N SER A 20 10.56 -0.70 0.56
CA SER A 20 10.12 -0.69 -0.82
C SER A 20 8.63 -0.41 -0.84
N GLU A 21 8.24 0.55 -1.66
CA GLU A 21 6.85 0.75 -2.01
C GLU A 21 6.35 -0.52 -2.67
N SER A 22 5.10 -0.87 -2.40
CA SER A 22 4.58 -2.15 -2.84
C SER A 22 3.19 -2.04 -3.41
N GLU A 23 2.89 -2.92 -4.34
CA GLU A 23 1.60 -2.95 -4.99
C GLU A 23 1.03 -4.36 -5.09
N PHE A 24 -0.28 -4.42 -5.22
CA PHE A 24 -1.03 -5.63 -5.54
C PHE A 24 -2.34 -5.24 -6.20
N GLN A 25 -2.91 -6.17 -6.95
CA GLN A 25 -4.21 -5.99 -7.58
C GLN A 25 -5.30 -6.72 -6.80
N ILE A 26 -6.49 -6.13 -6.81
CA ILE A 26 -7.70 -6.72 -6.27
C ILE A 26 -8.79 -6.72 -7.35
N THR A 27 -9.50 -7.84 -7.44
CA THR A 27 -10.66 -7.99 -8.32
C THR A 27 -11.87 -8.25 -7.44
N CYS A 28 -12.75 -7.25 -7.36
CA CYS A 28 -13.96 -7.26 -6.54
C CYS A 28 -15.21 -7.20 -7.43
N PRO A 29 -16.33 -7.82 -7.05
CA PRO A 29 -17.58 -7.69 -7.78
C PRO A 29 -18.02 -6.22 -7.94
N GLY A 30 -18.43 -5.85 -9.16
CA GLY A 30 -19.02 -4.53 -9.45
C GLY A 30 -18.03 -3.42 -9.83
N ARG A 31 -16.71 -3.66 -9.81
CA ARG A 31 -15.71 -2.73 -10.35
C ARG A 31 -14.66 -3.45 -11.21
N PRO A 32 -14.01 -2.75 -12.15
CA PRO A 32 -12.80 -3.25 -12.79
C PRO A 32 -11.72 -3.58 -11.77
N THR A 33 -10.73 -4.38 -12.17
CA THR A 33 -9.54 -4.65 -11.35
C THR A 33 -8.92 -3.35 -10.86
N MET A 34 -8.68 -3.29 -9.55
CA MET A 34 -8.11 -2.13 -8.88
C MET A 34 -6.69 -2.45 -8.43
N THR A 35 -5.80 -1.48 -8.56
CA THR A 35 -4.43 -1.57 -8.05
C THR A 35 -4.36 -0.84 -6.72
N VAL A 36 -3.85 -1.51 -5.71
CA VAL A 36 -3.58 -0.93 -4.40
C VAL A 36 -2.08 -0.81 -4.23
N SER A 37 -1.59 0.42 -4.05
CA SER A 37 -0.18 0.67 -3.75
C SER A 37 -0.04 1.14 -2.31
N ARG A 38 0.99 0.67 -1.62
CA ARG A 38 1.37 1.08 -0.28
C ARG A 38 2.77 1.67 -0.33
N ALA A 39 2.82 2.97 -0.10
CA ALA A 39 4.05 3.71 -0.02
C ALA A 39 4.57 3.75 1.43
N ALA A 40 5.79 4.25 1.58
CA ALA A 40 6.37 4.52 2.90
C ALA A 40 5.46 5.46 3.71
N TYR A 41 5.62 5.44 5.03
CA TYR A 41 4.87 6.29 5.98
C TYR A 41 3.35 6.01 6.03
N GLY A 42 2.91 4.85 5.56
CA GLY A 42 1.54 4.37 5.74
C GLY A 42 0.52 4.89 4.72
N LEU A 43 0.96 5.56 3.65
CA LEU A 43 0.05 5.97 2.58
C LEU A 43 -0.41 4.74 1.79
N SER A 44 -1.71 4.63 1.54
CA SER A 44 -2.27 3.65 0.61
C SER A 44 -3.05 4.35 -0.50
N THR A 45 -2.86 3.91 -1.73
CA THR A 45 -3.61 4.38 -2.90
C THR A 45 -4.47 3.26 -3.46
N LEU A 46 -5.55 3.62 -4.14
CA LEU A 46 -6.43 2.72 -4.86
C LEU A 46 -6.74 3.33 -6.21
N MET A 47 -6.38 2.64 -7.28
CA MET A 47 -6.52 3.11 -8.64
C MET A 47 -7.23 2.10 -9.53
N TRP A 48 -8.09 2.56 -10.42
CA TRP A 48 -8.70 1.72 -11.46
C TRP A 48 -8.97 2.54 -12.75
N PRO A 49 -9.26 1.89 -13.89
CA PRO A 49 -9.34 2.54 -15.20
C PRO A 49 -10.29 3.76 -15.26
N THR A 50 -10.06 4.63 -16.25
CA THR A 50 -10.80 5.90 -16.48
C THR A 50 -10.71 6.94 -15.37
N ARG A 51 -9.48 7.21 -14.90
CA ARG A 51 -9.15 8.34 -14.00
C ARG A 51 -9.74 8.22 -12.59
N HIS A 52 -9.76 7.02 -12.06
CA HIS A 52 -10.17 6.82 -10.69
C HIS A 52 -8.98 6.57 -9.79
N PHE A 53 -8.79 7.46 -8.82
CA PHE A 53 -7.71 7.42 -7.86
C PHE A 53 -8.23 7.84 -6.48
N GLN A 54 -7.95 7.03 -5.47
CA GLN A 54 -8.30 7.29 -4.09
C GLN A 54 -7.08 7.10 -3.20
N ILE A 55 -7.05 7.83 -2.10
CA ILE A 55 -5.99 7.76 -1.10
C ILE A 55 -6.57 7.43 0.26
N ALA A 56 -5.77 6.77 1.08
CA ALA A 56 -6.03 6.48 2.48
C ALA A 56 -4.77 6.77 3.29
N ALA A 57 -4.95 7.33 4.47
CA ALA A 57 -3.88 7.53 5.44
C ALA A 57 -3.89 6.35 6.42
N GLY A 58 -2.91 5.45 6.27
CA GLY A 58 -2.69 4.34 7.19
C GLY A 58 -3.67 3.18 7.06
N GLN A 59 -3.52 2.25 7.99
CA GLN A 59 -4.42 1.13 8.19
C GLN A 59 -4.78 1.05 9.66
N GLN A 60 -6.07 0.89 9.96
CA GLN A 60 -6.52 0.57 11.30
C GLN A 60 -6.44 -0.94 11.50
N CYS A 61 -5.50 -1.39 12.32
CA CYS A 61 -5.41 -2.78 12.75
C CYS A 61 -6.32 -3.01 13.96
N THR A 62 -7.21 -3.99 13.88
CA THR A 62 -8.10 -4.35 14.98
C THR A 62 -8.30 -5.86 15.06
N ARG A 63 -8.96 -6.31 16.12
CA ARG A 63 -9.38 -7.69 16.31
C ARG A 63 -10.90 -7.76 16.25
N LEU A 64 -11.43 -8.65 15.43
CA LEU A 64 -12.86 -8.97 15.41
C LEU A 64 -13.25 -9.72 16.69
N GLN A 65 -14.55 -9.81 16.97
CA GLN A 65 -15.07 -10.50 18.17
C GLN A 65 -14.62 -11.97 18.20
N ASP A 66 -14.65 -12.64 17.05
CA ASP A 66 -14.23 -14.04 16.88
C ASP A 66 -12.70 -14.23 16.95
N GLY A 67 -11.95 -13.13 17.08
CA GLY A 67 -10.52 -13.13 17.37
C GLY A 67 -9.60 -12.90 16.18
N ASP A 68 -10.15 -12.85 14.97
CA ASP A 68 -9.41 -12.57 13.75
C ASP A 68 -8.81 -11.16 13.76
N LYS A 69 -7.52 -11.07 13.40
CA LYS A 69 -6.84 -9.80 13.22
C LYS A 69 -7.11 -9.28 11.82
N VAL A 70 -7.65 -8.08 11.72
CA VAL A 70 -7.93 -7.43 10.44
C VAL A 70 -7.23 -6.09 10.34
N ALA A 71 -6.79 -5.75 9.13
CA ALA A 71 -6.34 -4.41 8.78
C ALA A 71 -7.37 -3.75 7.88
N ILE A 72 -7.86 -2.59 8.29
CA ILE A 72 -8.89 -1.83 7.60
C ILE A 72 -8.25 -0.57 7.00
N THR A 73 -8.39 -0.41 5.69
CA THR A 73 -7.95 0.77 4.94
C THR A 73 -9.19 1.53 4.51
N ARG A 74 -9.36 2.77 4.98
CA ARG A 74 -10.50 3.62 4.62
C ARG A 74 -10.05 4.69 3.64
N PHE A 75 -10.55 4.61 2.42
CA PHE A 75 -10.26 5.57 1.36
C PHE A 75 -11.09 6.85 1.53
N ARG A 76 -10.57 7.96 0.98
CA ARG A 76 -11.20 9.29 1.09
C ARG A 76 -12.63 9.34 0.52
N ASN A 77 -12.95 8.52 -0.47
CA ASN A 77 -14.30 8.43 -1.01
C ASN A 77 -15.27 7.60 -0.15
N GLY A 78 -14.83 7.03 0.97
CA GLY A 78 -15.65 6.21 1.86
C GLY A 78 -15.53 4.70 1.61
N ASP A 79 -14.89 4.27 0.52
CA ASP A 79 -14.61 2.86 0.28
C ASP A 79 -13.70 2.28 1.38
N GLN A 80 -13.89 1.01 1.71
CA GLN A 80 -13.11 0.32 2.73
C GLN A 80 -12.58 -1.00 2.20
N MET A 81 -11.27 -1.20 2.34
CA MET A 81 -10.63 -2.49 2.11
C MET A 81 -10.27 -3.12 3.45
N ILE A 82 -10.67 -4.37 3.65
CA ILE A 82 -10.46 -5.13 4.89
C ILE A 82 -9.62 -6.35 4.54
N VAL A 83 -8.52 -6.56 5.25
CA VAL A 83 -7.62 -7.70 5.02
C VAL A 83 -7.50 -8.50 6.30
N ASN A 84 -7.86 -9.78 6.25
CA ASN A 84 -7.54 -10.71 7.33
C ASN A 84 -6.01 -10.91 7.35
N LYS A 85 -5.39 -10.61 8.49
CA LYS A 85 -3.93 -10.64 8.65
C LYS A 85 -3.37 -12.05 8.80
N ASN A 86 -4.21 -13.03 9.11
CA ASN A 86 -3.83 -14.42 9.28
C ASN A 86 -3.95 -15.17 7.95
N SER A 87 -5.09 -15.05 7.25
CA SER A 87 -5.34 -15.76 5.99
C SER A 87 -4.91 -14.98 4.73
N GLY A 88 -4.80 -13.65 4.82
CA GLY A 88 -4.56 -12.78 3.66
C GLY A 88 -5.82 -12.50 2.84
N GLU A 89 -6.97 -13.07 3.19
CA GLU A 89 -8.25 -12.85 2.54
C GLU A 89 -8.60 -11.36 2.55
N THR A 90 -9.07 -10.88 1.41
CA THR A 90 -9.30 -9.46 1.16
C THR A 90 -10.76 -9.24 0.82
N PHE A 91 -11.35 -8.27 1.49
CA PHE A 91 -12.73 -7.87 1.34
C PHE A 91 -12.83 -6.38 1.05
N PHE A 92 -13.93 -5.98 0.41
CA PHE A 92 -14.19 -4.59 0.07
C PHE A 92 -15.62 -4.19 0.40
N VAL A 93 -15.79 -2.95 0.84
CA VAL A 93 -17.08 -2.33 1.13
C VAL A 93 -17.10 -1.00 0.37
N TYR A 94 -18.09 -0.80 -0.51
CA TYR A 94 -18.25 0.47 -1.22
C TYR A 94 -18.87 1.54 -0.32
N ALA A 95 -18.51 2.81 -0.53
CA ALA A 95 -18.89 3.94 0.32
C ALA A 95 -20.38 4.00 0.72
N ASP A 96 -21.28 3.68 -0.20
CA ASP A 96 -22.74 3.73 0.00
C ASP A 96 -23.37 2.35 0.24
N SER A 97 -22.57 1.38 0.69
CA SER A 97 -23.00 0.01 0.92
C SER A 97 -22.50 -0.52 2.26
N ASN A 98 -23.31 -1.38 2.88
CA ASN A 98 -22.88 -2.18 4.03
C ASN A 98 -22.51 -3.61 3.62
N LYS A 99 -22.45 -3.90 2.31
CA LYS A 99 -22.17 -5.24 1.80
C LYS A 99 -20.67 -5.50 1.82
N LEU A 100 -20.27 -6.53 2.56
CA LEU A 100 -18.92 -7.06 2.52
C LEU A 100 -18.76 -7.95 1.28
N LEU A 101 -17.85 -7.56 0.39
CA LEU A 101 -17.59 -8.28 -0.86
C LEU A 101 -16.23 -8.99 -0.78
N PRO A 102 -16.16 -10.31 -1.01
CA PRO A 102 -14.88 -10.99 -1.15
C PRO A 102 -14.21 -10.55 -2.47
N CYS A 103 -12.90 -10.34 -2.42
CA CYS A 103 -12.10 -9.98 -3.57
C CYS A 103 -10.99 -10.99 -3.78
N ASN A 104 -10.72 -11.32 -5.04
CA ASN A 104 -9.49 -12.02 -5.37
C ASN A 104 -8.33 -11.03 -5.34
N ARG A 105 -7.18 -11.45 -4.83
CA ARG A 105 -6.01 -10.61 -4.64
C ARG A 105 -4.78 -11.29 -5.22
N THR A 106 -3.99 -10.54 -5.98
CA THR A 106 -2.69 -11.01 -6.45
C THR A 106 -1.64 -10.96 -5.35
N GLU A 107 -0.52 -11.62 -5.61
CA GLU A 107 0.66 -11.47 -4.77
C GLU A 107 1.13 -10.01 -4.72
N LYS A 108 1.76 -9.69 -3.59
CA LYS A 108 2.39 -8.39 -3.35
C LYS A 108 3.71 -8.32 -4.13
N ARG A 109 3.94 -7.20 -4.82
CA ARG A 109 5.18 -6.93 -5.56
C ARG A 109 5.75 -5.59 -5.17
N ASP A 110 7.04 -5.39 -5.42
CA ASP A 110 7.65 -4.05 -5.33
C ASP A 110 7.06 -3.17 -6.44
N ALA A 111 6.71 -1.94 -6.08
CA ALA A 111 6.23 -0.97 -7.05
C ALA A 111 7.40 -0.48 -7.89
N ASP A 112 7.20 -0.32 -9.19
CA ASP A 112 8.21 0.27 -10.06
C ASP A 112 8.45 1.72 -9.65
N ILE A 113 9.63 1.98 -9.10
CA ILE A 113 10.06 3.33 -8.74
C ILE A 113 10.42 4.05 -10.04
N LEU A 114 9.48 4.86 -10.54
CA LEU A 114 9.79 5.77 -11.63
C LEU A 114 10.74 6.85 -11.12
N SER A 115 11.96 6.90 -11.67
CA SER A 115 12.89 8.00 -11.40
C SER A 115 12.35 9.25 -12.07
N LEU A 116 11.70 10.12 -11.30
CA LEU A 116 11.29 11.44 -11.76
C LEU A 116 12.53 12.33 -11.88
N GLU A 117 12.67 13.03 -13.00
CA GLU A 117 13.63 14.12 -13.11
C GLU A 117 13.27 15.21 -12.08
N ARG A 118 14.30 15.84 -11.50
CA ARG A 118 14.10 16.93 -10.57
C ARG A 118 13.34 18.06 -11.29
N TYR A 119 12.19 18.45 -10.75
CA TYR A 119 11.48 19.64 -11.22
C TYR A 119 12.36 20.88 -10.98
N ASP A 120 12.71 21.58 -12.06
CA ASP A 120 13.45 22.84 -12.02
C ASP A 120 12.50 23.99 -12.38
N ASP A 121 12.07 24.73 -11.35
CA ASP A 121 11.19 25.90 -11.48
C ASP A 121 11.74 26.96 -12.43
N ARG A 122 13.06 26.98 -12.68
CA ARG A 122 13.72 27.93 -13.59
C ARG A 122 13.44 27.64 -15.06
N GLN A 123 13.07 26.39 -15.39
CA GLN A 123 12.79 25.98 -16.77
C GLN A 123 11.34 26.28 -17.19
N HIS A 124 10.46 26.55 -16.23
CA HIS A 124 9.05 26.84 -16.47
C HIS A 124 8.60 28.06 -15.63
N PRO A 125 8.97 29.28 -16.05
CA PRO A 125 8.47 30.49 -15.39
C PRO A 125 6.94 30.50 -15.44
N SER A 126 6.31 30.61 -14.27
CA SER A 126 4.88 30.82 -14.16
C SER A 126 4.52 32.11 -14.90
N SER A 127 3.63 32.00 -15.89
CA SER A 127 3.08 33.15 -16.61
C SER A 127 2.10 33.94 -15.77
#